data_AF-A0A9D2IFZ3-F1
#
_entry.id   AF-A0A9D2IFZ3-F1
#
_cell.length_a   1.000
_cell.length_b   1.000
_cell.length_c   1.000
_cell.angle_alpha   90.00
_cell.angle_beta   90.00
_cell.angle_gamma   90.00
#
_symmetry.space_group_name_H-M   'P 1'
#
loop_
_entity.id
_entity.type
_entity.pdbx_description
1 polymer ?
#
loop_
_entity_poly.entity_id
_entity_poly.type
_entity_poly.pdbx_seq_one_letter_code
_entity_poly.pdbx_strand_id
1 'polypeptide(L)'
;MEYVDKVLRHPEYIRIQKKITSLEKDRIYCHHEIGHALDVARMAWIYCLEDWCKKGQSPENMEEQKELVYVCALLHDIGRASQYEEGIHHSKAGAAIAGQILKDISFPPEKSRIVLGIISGHHTGKKACEGEYAVLKEYICRADHDSRLCFWCGAGDTCKWKEEERNRTLRC
;
A
#
# COMPACT_ATOMS: atom_id res chain seq x y z
N MET A 1 5.28 -12.77 11.33
CA MET A 1 5.73 -11.76 10.35
C MET A 1 6.86 -10.92 10.96
N GLU A 2 8.10 -11.40 10.81
CA GLU A 2 9.32 -10.73 11.29
C GLU A 2 9.58 -9.36 10.65
N TYR A 3 9.47 -9.25 9.32
CA TYR A 3 9.75 -8.03 8.57
C TYR A 3 8.68 -6.97 8.77
N VAL A 4 7.42 -7.37 8.97
CA VAL A 4 6.36 -6.43 9.36
C VAL A 4 6.70 -5.75 10.68
N ASP A 5 7.11 -6.51 11.69
CA ASP A 5 7.53 -5.95 12.98
C ASP A 5 8.74 -5.02 12.83
N LYS A 6 9.69 -5.38 11.96
CA LYS A 6 10.85 -4.53 11.65
C LYS A 6 10.45 -3.21 10.98
N VAL A 7 9.51 -3.21 10.02
CA VAL A 7 8.97 -1.97 9.42
C VAL A 7 8.30 -1.10 10.48
N LEU A 8 7.43 -1.68 11.31
CA LEU A 8 6.68 -0.96 12.34
C LEU A 8 7.60 -0.34 13.42
N ARG A 9 8.76 -0.94 13.67
CA ARG A 9 9.78 -0.43 14.61
C ARG A 9 10.84 0.46 13.94
N HIS A 10 10.82 0.60 12.61
CA HIS A 10 11.82 1.35 11.89
C HIS A 10 11.71 2.86 12.21
N PRO A 11 12.78 3.54 12.67
CA PRO A 11 12.70 4.94 13.10
C PRO A 11 12.16 5.87 12.03
N GLU A 12 12.58 5.68 10.78
CA GLU A 12 12.12 6.51 9.66
C GLU A 12 10.65 6.26 9.32
N TYR A 13 10.18 5.02 9.42
CA TYR A 13 8.78 4.69 9.20
C TYR A 13 7.89 5.38 10.23
N ILE A 14 8.26 5.28 11.51
CA ILE A 14 7.56 5.93 12.62
C ILE A 14 7.56 7.46 12.44
N ARG A 15 8.71 8.04 12.08
CA ARG A 15 8.84 9.49 11.83
C ARG A 15 7.87 9.96 10.75
N ILE A 16 7.83 9.26 9.62
CA ILE A 16 6.96 9.60 8.49
C ILE A 16 5.49 9.40 8.84
N GLN A 17 5.11 8.30 9.50
CA GLN A 17 3.72 8.08 9.90
C GLN A 17 3.22 9.16 10.86
N LYS A 18 4.01 9.53 11.88
CA LYS A 18 3.68 10.66 12.77
C LYS A 18 3.54 11.97 12.00
N LYS A 19 4.37 12.17 10.98
CA LYS A 19 4.30 13.36 10.13
C LYS A 19 3.04 13.38 9.28
N ILE A 20 2.66 12.26 8.67
CA ILE A 20 1.41 12.12 7.90
C ILE A 20 0.21 12.42 8.79
N THR A 21 0.09 11.78 9.96
CA THR A 21 -1.00 12.05 10.93
C THR A 21 -1.07 13.52 11.31
N SER A 22 0.07 14.18 11.51
CA SER A 22 0.11 15.63 11.83
C SER A 22 -0.37 16.50 10.66
N LEU A 23 0.13 16.23 9.44
CA LEU A 23 -0.24 16.97 8.23
C LEU A 23 -1.69 16.75 7.82
N GLU A 24 -2.27 15.61 8.18
CA GLU A 24 -3.65 15.24 7.82
C GLU A 24 -4.66 15.48 8.94
N LYS A 25 -4.25 16.03 10.09
CA LYS A 25 -5.13 16.24 11.25
C LYS A 25 -6.46 16.94 10.90
N ASP A 26 -6.43 17.96 10.06
CA ASP A 26 -7.60 18.75 9.65
C ASP A 26 -8.11 18.36 8.25
N ARG A 27 -7.61 17.25 7.70
CA ARG A 27 -7.97 16.77 6.37
C ARG A 27 -9.38 16.18 6.38
N ILE A 28 -10.26 16.73 5.55
CA ILE A 28 -11.63 16.22 5.37
C ILE A 28 -11.75 15.03 4.40
N TYR A 29 -10.70 14.79 3.60
CA TYR A 29 -10.61 13.67 2.66
C TYR A 29 -9.96 12.45 3.30
N CYS A 30 -9.98 11.29 2.63
CA CYS A 30 -9.33 10.07 3.10
C CYS A 30 -7.89 10.32 3.57
N HIS A 31 -7.58 9.84 4.77
CA HIS A 31 -6.28 9.90 5.43
C HIS A 31 -5.39 8.75 4.95
N HIS A 32 -4.08 8.89 5.11
CA HIS A 32 -3.04 7.94 4.68
C HIS A 32 -2.15 7.49 5.84
N GLU A 33 -2.58 7.73 7.07
CA GLU A 33 -1.92 7.21 8.26
C GLU A 33 -2.02 5.67 8.37
N ILE A 34 -1.36 5.11 9.38
CA ILE A 34 -1.20 3.66 9.55
C ILE A 34 -2.51 2.85 9.54
N GLY A 35 -3.63 3.46 9.95
CA GLY A 35 -4.95 2.83 9.86
C GLY A 35 -5.28 2.41 8.42
N HIS A 36 -5.15 3.35 7.48
CA HIS A 36 -5.35 3.09 6.04
C HIS A 36 -4.42 1.99 5.54
N ALA A 37 -3.12 2.09 5.84
CA ALA A 37 -2.14 1.09 5.40
C ALA A 37 -2.44 -0.33 5.90
N LEU A 38 -2.95 -0.48 7.13
CA LEU A 38 -3.35 -1.78 7.68
C LEU A 38 -4.65 -2.31 7.05
N ASP A 39 -5.59 -1.44 6.70
CA ASP A 39 -6.80 -1.84 6.00
C ASP A 39 -6.46 -2.33 4.59
N VAL A 40 -5.58 -1.62 3.88
CA VAL A 40 -5.02 -2.07 2.58
C VAL A 40 -4.35 -3.44 2.73
N ALA A 41 -3.51 -3.63 3.75
CA ALA A 41 -2.81 -4.91 3.97
C ALA A 41 -3.79 -6.08 4.17
N ARG A 42 -4.81 -5.88 5.01
CA ARG A 42 -5.80 -6.91 5.35
C ARG A 42 -6.67 -7.25 4.15
N MET A 43 -7.15 -6.24 3.42
CA MET A 43 -7.99 -6.45 2.24
C MET A 43 -7.20 -7.11 1.11
N ALA A 44 -5.96 -6.66 0.84
CA ALA A 44 -5.11 -7.29 -0.17
C ALA A 44 -4.81 -8.76 0.16
N TRP A 45 -4.63 -9.09 1.44
CA TRP A 45 -4.47 -10.47 1.88
C TRP A 45 -5.74 -11.31 1.68
N ILE A 46 -6.92 -10.75 1.99
CA ILE A 46 -8.21 -11.40 1.74
C ILE A 46 -8.38 -11.69 0.24
N TYR A 47 -8.11 -10.71 -0.64
CA TYR A 47 -8.19 -10.91 -2.08
C TYR A 47 -7.26 -12.03 -2.55
N CYS A 48 -6.04 -12.07 -2.02
CA CYS A 48 -5.10 -13.15 -2.29
C CYS A 48 -5.68 -14.53 -1.91
N LEU A 49 -6.23 -14.66 -0.70
CA LEU A 49 -6.84 -15.89 -0.19
C LEU A 49 -8.06 -16.33 -1.00
N GLU A 50 -8.96 -15.40 -1.36
CA GLU A 50 -10.15 -15.68 -2.15
C GLU A 50 -9.78 -16.18 -3.55
N ASP A 51 -8.77 -15.58 -4.18
CA ASP A 51 -8.31 -15.98 -5.50
C ASP A 51 -7.67 -17.37 -5.50
N TRP A 52 -6.87 -17.70 -4.47
CA TRP A 52 -6.35 -19.04 -4.29
C TRP A 52 -7.46 -20.06 -4.06
N CYS A 53 -8.45 -19.73 -3.23
CA CYS A 53 -9.62 -20.58 -3.00
C CYS A 53 -10.38 -20.87 -4.30
N LYS A 54 -10.65 -19.84 -5.11
CA LYS A 54 -11.31 -19.98 -6.43
C LYS A 54 -10.52 -20.86 -7.40
N LYS A 55 -9.18 -20.81 -7.34
CA LYS A 55 -8.27 -21.59 -8.20
C LYS A 55 -8.01 -23.01 -7.66
N GLY A 56 -8.50 -23.35 -6.47
CA GLY A 56 -8.15 -24.61 -5.80
C GLY A 56 -6.66 -24.71 -5.47
N GLN A 57 -6.01 -23.57 -5.25
CA GLN A 57 -4.58 -23.46 -4.98
C GLN A 57 -4.33 -23.10 -3.50
N SER A 58 -3.13 -23.37 -3.03
CA SER A 58 -2.60 -22.86 -1.75
C SER A 58 -1.16 -22.41 -2.01
N PRO A 59 -0.70 -21.31 -1.39
CA PRO A 59 0.70 -20.94 -1.47
C PRO A 59 1.57 -22.01 -0.80
N GLU A 60 2.75 -22.27 -1.36
CA GLU A 60 3.75 -23.15 -0.74
C GLU A 60 4.27 -22.58 0.59
N ASN A 61 4.36 -21.24 0.70
CA ASN A 61 4.74 -20.55 1.93
C ASN A 61 3.77 -19.41 2.27
N MET A 62 2.71 -19.73 3.02
CA MET A 62 1.64 -18.79 3.36
C MET A 62 2.11 -17.59 4.19
N GLU A 63 2.98 -17.81 5.17
CA GLU A 63 3.46 -16.74 6.05
C GLU A 63 4.34 -15.75 5.29
N GLU A 64 5.18 -16.26 4.39
CA GLU A 64 6.05 -15.44 3.54
C GLU A 64 5.27 -14.56 2.56
N GLN A 65 4.22 -15.12 1.95
CA GLN A 65 3.35 -14.38 1.04
C GLN A 65 2.54 -13.31 1.78
N LYS A 66 2.01 -13.65 2.96
CA LYS A 66 1.31 -12.68 3.82
C LYS A 66 2.23 -11.53 4.23
N GLU A 67 3.46 -11.86 4.63
CA GLU A 67 4.45 -10.86 5.01
C GLU A 67 4.82 -9.92 3.85
N LEU A 68 4.97 -10.45 2.63
CA LEU A 68 5.19 -9.63 1.43
C LEU A 68 4.04 -8.64 1.20
N VAL A 69 2.78 -9.11 1.29
CA VAL A 69 1.59 -8.26 1.15
C VAL A 69 1.60 -7.13 2.19
N TYR A 70 1.84 -7.47 3.46
CA TYR A 70 1.83 -6.51 4.55
C TYR A 70 2.97 -5.49 4.43
N VAL A 71 4.19 -5.92 4.12
CA VAL A 71 5.32 -4.99 3.91
C VAL A 71 5.03 -4.05 2.74
N CYS A 72 4.48 -4.56 1.63
CA CYS A 72 4.10 -3.73 0.50
C CYS A 72 3.03 -2.69 0.87
N ALA A 73 1.98 -3.11 1.56
CA ALA A 73 0.89 -2.23 1.98
C ALA A 73 1.34 -1.20 3.02
N LEU A 74 2.21 -1.55 3.98
CA LEU A 74 2.73 -0.57 4.94
C LEU A 74 3.54 0.54 4.28
N LEU A 75 4.24 0.23 3.19
CA LEU A 75 5.12 1.16 2.49
C LEU A 75 4.46 1.88 1.29
N HIS A 76 3.24 1.51 0.88
CA HIS A 76 2.65 1.96 -0.39
C HIS A 76 2.52 3.49 -0.51
N ASP A 77 2.12 4.16 0.58
CA ASP A 77 1.90 5.61 0.64
C ASP A 77 3.00 6.35 1.43
N ILE A 78 4.15 5.72 1.69
CA ILE A 78 5.21 6.30 2.54
C ILE A 78 5.78 7.62 1.98
N GLY A 79 5.61 7.88 0.68
CA GLY A 79 6.02 9.13 0.03
C GLY A 79 5.06 10.31 0.22
N ARG A 80 3.93 10.15 0.92
CA ARG A 80 2.93 11.22 1.11
C ARG A 80 3.48 12.42 1.86
N ALA A 81 4.31 12.21 2.88
CA ALA A 81 4.94 13.31 3.62
C ALA A 81 5.77 14.22 2.69
N SER A 82 6.61 13.64 1.82
CA SER A 82 7.40 14.40 0.85
C SER A 82 6.56 15.12 -0.20
N GLN A 83 5.39 14.57 -0.57
CA GLN A 83 4.45 15.26 -1.46
C GLN A 83 3.91 16.54 -0.82
N TYR A 84 3.59 16.49 0.47
CA TYR A 84 3.08 17.66 1.20
C TYR A 84 4.14 18.73 1.42
N GLU A 85 5.39 18.34 1.70
CA GLU A 85 6.45 19.29 2.06
C GLU A 85 7.22 19.85 0.85
N GLU A 86 7.48 19.03 -0.16
CA GLU A 86 8.43 19.36 -1.23
C GLU A 86 7.77 19.43 -2.62
N GLY A 87 6.47 19.12 -2.72
CA GLY A 87 5.75 19.04 -3.99
C GLY A 87 6.21 17.91 -4.91
N ILE A 88 7.06 17.00 -4.41
CA ILE A 88 7.56 15.85 -5.18
C ILE A 88 6.45 14.82 -5.33
N HIS A 89 6.33 14.22 -6.52
CA HIS A 89 5.37 13.13 -6.75
C HIS A 89 5.64 11.96 -5.79
N HIS A 90 4.66 11.64 -4.93
CA HIS A 90 4.77 10.66 -3.84
C HIS A 90 5.34 9.30 -4.27
N SER A 91 5.11 8.84 -5.50
CA SER A 91 5.67 7.56 -5.99
C SER A 91 7.20 7.56 -6.11
N LYS A 92 7.83 8.69 -6.48
CA LYS A 92 9.30 8.77 -6.61
C LYS A 92 9.97 8.87 -5.25
N ALA A 93 9.43 9.73 -4.37
CA ALA A 93 9.92 9.86 -3.00
C ALA A 93 9.68 8.56 -2.21
N GLY A 94 8.48 7.97 -2.36
CA GLY A 94 8.09 6.73 -1.71
C GLY A 94 8.99 5.56 -2.06
N ALA A 95 9.35 5.38 -3.34
CA ALA A 95 10.25 4.31 -3.74
C ALA A 95 11.66 4.45 -3.14
N ALA A 96 12.19 5.68 -3.06
CA ALA A 96 13.50 5.92 -2.44
C ALA A 96 13.48 5.62 -0.94
N ILE A 97 12.47 6.13 -0.22
CA ILE A 97 12.29 5.91 1.21
C ILE A 97 12.07 4.43 1.51
N ALA A 98 11.16 3.77 0.80
CA ALA A 98 10.90 2.35 0.94
C ALA A 98 12.18 1.53 0.67
N GLY A 99 12.97 1.90 -0.34
CA GLY A 99 14.21 1.20 -0.67
C GLY A 99 15.22 1.23 0.47
N GLN A 100 15.32 2.37 1.16
CA GLN A 100 16.18 2.52 2.33
C GLN A 100 15.67 1.67 3.50
N ILE A 101 14.37 1.76 3.83
CA ILE A 101 13.76 0.97 4.92
C ILE A 101 13.96 -0.54 4.67
N LEU A 102 13.68 -1.01 3.45
CA LEU A 102 13.81 -2.43 3.07
C LEU A 102 15.25 -2.92 3.20
N LYS A 103 16.23 -2.07 2.85
CA LYS A 103 17.65 -2.36 3.04
C LYS A 103 18.01 -2.46 4.52
N ASP A 104 17.54 -1.52 5.34
CA ASP A 104 17.89 -1.43 6.77
C ASP A 104 17.31 -2.60 7.58
N ILE A 105 16.16 -3.13 7.17
CA ILE A 105 15.54 -4.31 7.81
C ILE A 105 16.06 -5.65 7.25
N SER A 106 17.00 -5.61 6.30
CA SER A 106 17.50 -6.77 5.55
C SER A 106 16.38 -7.57 4.86
N PHE A 107 15.42 -6.88 4.25
CA PHE A 107 14.37 -7.53 3.48
C PHE A 107 14.96 -8.23 2.25
N PRO A 108 14.48 -9.42 1.87
CA PRO A 108 15.11 -10.16 0.78
C PRO A 108 15.15 -9.35 -0.53
N PRO A 109 16.30 -9.29 -1.24
CA PRO A 109 16.46 -8.42 -2.40
C PRO A 109 15.45 -8.68 -3.52
N GLU A 110 15.06 -9.93 -3.73
CA GLU A 110 14.05 -10.33 -4.69
C GLU A 110 12.67 -9.79 -4.35
N LYS A 111 12.27 -9.84 -3.07
CA LYS A 111 11.01 -9.26 -2.60
C LYS A 111 11.04 -7.74 -2.57
N SER A 112 12.19 -7.17 -2.25
CA SER A 112 12.38 -5.72 -2.27
C SER A 112 12.11 -5.15 -3.66
N ARG A 113 12.56 -5.82 -4.73
CA ARG A 113 12.27 -5.42 -6.11
C ARG A 113 10.77 -5.38 -6.41
N ILE A 114 9.99 -6.33 -5.88
CA ILE A 114 8.53 -6.38 -6.04
C ILE A 114 7.89 -5.16 -5.37
N VAL A 115 8.18 -4.95 -4.08
CA VAL A 115 7.62 -3.85 -3.29
C VAL A 115 7.94 -2.51 -3.93
N LEU A 116 9.19 -2.29 -4.34
CA LEU A 116 9.61 -1.06 -5.00
C LEU A 116 8.97 -0.87 -6.38
N GLY A 117 8.76 -1.96 -7.13
CA GLY A 117 8.05 -1.92 -8.40
C GLY A 117 6.59 -1.47 -8.23
N ILE A 118 5.92 -1.93 -7.17
CA ILE A 118 4.54 -1.53 -6.86
C ILE A 118 4.50 -0.05 -6.45
N ILE A 119 5.36 0.37 -5.51
CA ILE A 119 5.39 1.75 -4.98
C ILE A 119 5.76 2.77 -6.06
N SER A 120 6.72 2.46 -6.91
CA SER A 120 7.16 3.38 -7.98
C SER A 120 6.14 3.53 -9.12
N GLY A 121 5.12 2.68 -9.17
CA GLY A 121 4.05 2.72 -10.18
C GLY A 121 4.51 2.52 -11.63
N HIS A 122 5.76 2.11 -11.85
CA HIS A 122 6.45 2.00 -13.14
C HIS A 122 5.91 2.88 -14.29
N HIS A 123 6.40 4.12 -14.33
CA HIS A 123 6.47 4.93 -15.56
C HIS A 123 7.59 4.46 -16.52
N THR A 124 8.23 3.32 -16.25
CA THR A 124 9.31 2.75 -17.08
C THR A 124 8.87 1.41 -17.66
N GLY A 125 8.28 1.48 -18.86
CA GLY A 125 8.22 0.45 -19.90
C GLY A 125 7.96 -1.01 -19.48
N LYS A 126 6.69 -1.44 -19.61
CA LYS A 126 6.16 -2.78 -20.01
C LYS A 126 6.76 -4.11 -19.48
N LYS A 127 7.87 -4.16 -18.72
CA LYS A 127 8.57 -5.42 -18.36
C LYS A 127 8.60 -5.76 -16.86
N ALA A 128 8.11 -4.89 -15.97
CA ALA A 128 8.39 -5.03 -14.54
C ALA A 128 7.36 -5.84 -13.72
N CYS A 129 6.19 -6.16 -14.27
CA CYS A 129 5.16 -6.92 -13.56
C CYS A 129 4.60 -8.00 -14.48
N GLU A 130 5.33 -9.11 -14.62
CA GLU A 130 4.81 -10.34 -15.22
C GLU A 130 4.59 -11.38 -14.12
N GLY A 131 3.62 -12.27 -14.31
CA GLY A 131 3.30 -13.32 -13.34
C GLY A 131 2.71 -12.80 -12.02
N GLU A 132 3.10 -13.41 -10.90
CA GLU A 132 2.55 -13.15 -9.57
C GLU A 132 2.69 -11.70 -9.10
N TYR A 133 3.67 -10.95 -9.64
CA TYR A 133 3.90 -9.54 -9.31
C TYR A 133 2.80 -8.60 -9.83
N ALA A 134 2.22 -8.91 -11.00
CA ALA A 134 1.09 -8.16 -11.54
C ALA A 134 -0.16 -8.34 -10.66
N VAL A 135 -0.35 -9.56 -10.16
CA VAL A 135 -1.47 -9.93 -9.30
C VAL A 135 -1.39 -9.24 -7.94
N LEU A 136 -0.20 -9.22 -7.30
CA LEU A 136 -0.02 -8.50 -6.05
C LEU A 136 -0.27 -6.98 -6.21
N LYS A 137 0.21 -6.39 -7.31
CA LYS A 137 -0.05 -4.97 -7.62
C LYS A 137 -1.55 -4.71 -7.71
N GLU A 138 -2.29 -5.57 -8.41
CA GLU A 138 -3.74 -5.48 -8.52
C GLU A 138 -4.41 -5.53 -7.14
N TYR A 139 -4.02 -6.47 -6.28
CA TYR A 139 -4.57 -6.56 -4.93
C TYR A 139 -4.29 -5.30 -4.09
N ILE A 140 -3.07 -4.76 -4.15
CA ILE A 140 -2.71 -3.54 -3.41
C ILE A 140 -3.48 -2.33 -3.95
N CYS A 141 -3.55 -2.13 -5.26
CA CYS A 141 -4.29 -1.02 -5.87
C CYS A 141 -5.80 -1.13 -5.59
N ARG A 142 -6.36 -2.35 -5.70
CA ARG A 142 -7.76 -2.62 -5.39
C ARG A 142 -8.02 -2.37 -3.90
N ALA A 143 -7.15 -2.82 -3.01
CA ALA A 143 -7.31 -2.63 -1.57
C ALA A 143 -7.15 -1.16 -1.13
N ASP A 144 -6.20 -0.39 -1.69
CA ASP A 144 -6.08 1.07 -1.47
C ASP A 144 -7.33 1.83 -1.92
N HIS A 145 -7.97 1.35 -2.97
CA HIS A 145 -9.25 1.88 -3.39
C HIS A 145 -10.37 1.46 -2.43
N ASP A 146 -10.61 0.15 -2.31
CA ASP A 146 -11.76 -0.46 -1.64
C ASP A 146 -11.79 -0.22 -0.12
N SER A 147 -10.65 0.06 0.52
CA SER A 147 -10.59 0.42 1.95
C SER A 147 -11.25 1.75 2.27
N ARG A 148 -11.52 2.59 1.26
CA ARG A 148 -12.10 3.93 1.45
C ARG A 148 -13.62 3.82 1.61
N LEU A 149 -14.12 4.31 2.74
CA LEU A 149 -15.54 4.30 3.11
C LEU A 149 -16.37 5.39 2.39
N CYS A 150 -16.31 5.44 1.05
CA CYS A 150 -16.97 6.52 0.29
C CYS A 150 -18.51 6.56 0.48
N PHE A 151 -19.14 5.44 0.81
CA PHE A 151 -20.57 5.35 1.14
C PHE A 151 -20.94 6.04 2.47
N TRP A 152 -19.95 6.40 3.30
CA TRP A 152 -20.12 7.11 4.58
C TRP A 152 -19.29 8.41 4.63
N CYS A 153 -18.84 8.93 3.48
CA CYS A 153 -17.93 10.06 3.43
C CYS A 153 -18.69 11.41 3.46
N GLY A 154 -18.45 12.21 4.51
CA GLY A 154 -19.00 13.57 4.64
C GLY A 154 -18.42 14.59 3.66
N ALA A 155 -17.31 14.28 2.98
CA ALA A 155 -16.67 15.14 1.98
C ALA A 155 -16.94 14.69 0.53
N GLY A 156 -18.04 13.95 0.31
CA GLY A 156 -18.39 13.41 -1.01
C GLY A 156 -18.54 14.50 -2.08
N ASP A 157 -19.18 15.61 -1.76
CA ASP A 157 -19.51 16.66 -2.75
C ASP A 157 -18.27 17.34 -3.35
N THR A 158 -17.17 17.36 -2.62
CA THR A 158 -15.90 17.98 -3.06
C THR A 158 -14.82 16.94 -3.40
N CYS A 159 -15.17 15.65 -3.42
CA CYS A 159 -14.21 14.59 -3.70
C CYS A 159 -13.73 14.63 -5.16
N LYS A 160 -12.43 14.41 -5.37
CA LYS A 160 -11.79 14.40 -6.69
C LYS A 160 -12.26 13.27 -7.62
N TRP A 161 -12.75 12.17 -7.06
CA TRP A 161 -13.25 11.03 -7.83
C TRP A 161 -14.68 11.30 -8.25
N LYS A 162 -15.07 10.86 -9.45
CA LYS A 162 -16.47 10.91 -9.87
C LYS A 162 -17.30 9.92 -9.04
N GLU A 163 -18.61 10.09 -9.01
CA GLU A 163 -19.47 9.27 -8.16
C GLU A 163 -19.38 7.78 -8.50
N GLU A 164 -19.28 7.46 -9.80
CA GLU A 164 -19.12 6.11 -10.35
C GLU A 164 -17.76 5.47 -10.03
N GLU A 165 -16.74 6.28 -9.71
CA GLU A 165 -15.41 5.82 -9.32
C GLU A 165 -15.29 5.61 -7.81
N ARG A 166 -16.32 5.90 -7.01
CA ARG A 166 -16.27 5.80 -5.55
C ARG A 166 -16.84 4.48 -5.04
N ASN A 167 -16.39 4.03 -3.88
CA ASN A 167 -16.97 2.88 -3.18
C ASN A 167 -18.34 3.23 -2.58
N ARG A 168 -19.40 3.08 -3.37
CA ARG A 168 -20.78 3.34 -2.92
C ARG A 168 -21.41 2.14 -2.21
N THR A 169 -20.75 0.98 -2.23
CA THR A 169 -21.18 -0.27 -1.61
C THR A 169 -19.97 -1.02 -1.06
N LEU A 170 -20.19 -1.93 -0.11
CA LEU A 170 -19.16 -2.88 0.30
C LEU A 170 -18.95 -3.89 -0.83
N ARG A 171 -17.73 -3.96 -1.36
CA ARG A 171 -17.32 -4.97 -2.34
C ARG A 171 -16.66 -6.11 -1.58
N CYS A 172 -17.37 -7.22 -1.44
CA CYS A 172 -16.83 -8.52 -1.07
C CYS A 172 -16.40 -9.23 -2.36
#